data_AF-A0A226WS53-F1
#
_entry.id   AF-A0A226WS53-F1
#
_cell.length_a   1.000
_cell.length_b   1.000
_cell.length_c   1.000
_cell.angle_alpha   90.00
_cell.angle_beta   90.00
_cell.angle_gamma   90.00
#
_symmetry.space_group_name_H-M   'P 1'
#
loop_
_entity.id
_entity.type
_entity.pdbx_description
1 polymer ?
#
loop_
_entity_poly.entity_id
_entity_poly.type
_entity_poly.pdbx_seq_one_letter_code
_entity_poly.pdbx_strand_id
1 'polypeptide(L)'
;MWLTANSFPSTAQGTIGLRVLFTATLLNPKAILFAGTIFPVAAFESLAGYVEAMAIFTSLLVPIGLAWIAFGAELGRGRLMRVSPARMQRCASIILAAFSLSLAWAVLH
;
A
#
# COMPACT_ATOMS: atom_id res chain seq x y z
N MET A 1 -16.00 -15.23 -1.25
CA MET A 1 -14.81 -14.65 -1.93
C MET A 1 -13.59 -15.58 -1.98
N TRP A 2 -13.33 -16.45 -0.98
CA TRP A 2 -12.19 -17.38 -1.06
C TRP A 2 -12.46 -18.68 -1.85
N LEU A 3 -13.72 -19.13 -1.92
CA LEU A 3 -14.11 -20.33 -2.69
C LEU A 3 -14.15 -20.12 -4.21
N THR A 4 -14.02 -18.88 -4.69
CA THR A 4 -14.04 -18.53 -6.13
C THR A 4 -12.65 -18.32 -6.72
N ALA A 5 -11.58 -18.59 -5.96
CA ALA A 5 -10.18 -18.39 -6.39
C ALA A 5 -9.67 -19.48 -7.37
N ASN A 6 -10.55 -20.27 -7.97
CA ASN A 6 -10.20 -21.33 -8.93
C ASN A 6 -10.23 -20.88 -10.40
N SER A 7 -10.22 -19.58 -10.66
CA SER A 7 -9.82 -19.06 -11.97
C SER A 7 -9.03 -17.79 -11.75
N PHE A 8 -7.70 -17.87 -11.89
CA PHE A 8 -6.94 -16.69 -12.26
C PHE A 8 -7.51 -16.28 -13.62
N PRO A 9 -8.16 -15.11 -13.75
CA PRO A 9 -8.59 -14.64 -15.04
C PRO A 9 -7.35 -14.67 -15.94
N SER A 10 -7.50 -15.24 -17.14
CA SER A 10 -6.54 -15.10 -18.21
C SER A 10 -5.97 -13.69 -18.21
N THR A 11 -4.67 -13.54 -18.47
CA THR A 11 -3.90 -12.29 -18.61
C THR A 11 -4.43 -11.33 -19.69
N ALA A 12 -5.69 -11.48 -20.09
CA ALA A 12 -6.50 -10.57 -20.90
C ALA A 12 -7.27 -9.53 -20.07
N GLN A 13 -7.05 -9.42 -18.76
CA GLN A 13 -7.51 -8.26 -18.00
C GLN A 13 -6.70 -7.04 -18.47
N GLY A 14 -7.34 -6.16 -19.25
CA GLY A 14 -6.71 -4.97 -19.80
C GLY A 14 -5.92 -4.19 -18.75
N THR A 15 -4.77 -3.66 -19.15
CA THR A 15 -3.90 -2.85 -18.30
C THR A 15 -4.74 -1.82 -17.54
N ILE A 16 -4.70 -1.86 -16.20
CA ILE A 16 -5.41 -0.88 -15.37
C ILE A 16 -4.95 0.51 -15.81
N GLY A 17 -5.88 1.30 -16.36
CA GLY A 17 -5.56 2.61 -16.87
C GLY A 17 -5.09 3.55 -15.76
N LEU A 18 -4.21 4.50 -16.11
CA LEU A 18 -3.67 5.48 -15.17
C LEU A 18 -4.78 6.24 -14.42
N ARG A 19 -5.90 6.54 -15.08
CA ARG A 19 -7.05 7.20 -14.46
C ARG A 19 -7.66 6.39 -13.32
N VAL A 20 -7.81 5.07 -13.50
CA VAL A 20 -8.38 4.18 -12.49
C VAL A 20 -7.42 4.04 -11.30
N LEU A 21 -6.12 3.91 -11.58
CA LEU A 21 -5.08 3.91 -10.55
C LEU A 21 -5.04 5.23 -9.76
N PHE A 22 -5.15 6.36 -10.47
CA PHE A 22 -5.17 7.68 -9.86
C PHE A 22 -6.41 7.88 -8.99
N THR A 23 -7.61 7.56 -9.49
CA THR A 23 -8.85 7.70 -8.72
C THR A 23 -8.88 6.75 -7.52
N ALA A 24 -8.42 5.50 -7.67
CA ALA A 24 -8.33 4.56 -6.55
C ALA A 24 -7.31 5.02 -5.49
N THR A 25 -6.24 5.68 -5.90
CA THR A 25 -5.26 6.28 -4.99
C THR A 25 -5.83 7.51 -4.28
N LEU A 26 -6.52 8.38 -5.03
CA LEU A 26 -7.11 9.62 -4.50
C LEU A 26 -8.27 9.32 -3.55
N LEU A 27 -9.10 8.33 -3.87
CA LEU A 27 -10.22 7.87 -3.05
C LEU A 27 -9.82 6.81 -2.03
N ASN A 28 -8.52 6.65 -1.78
CA ASN A 28 -8.07 5.68 -0.79
C ASN A 28 -8.46 6.18 0.61
N PRO A 29 -9.28 5.43 1.39
CA PRO A 29 -9.70 5.86 2.72
C PRO A 29 -8.52 6.06 3.69
N LYS A 30 -7.33 5.54 3.36
CA LYS A 30 -6.08 5.81 4.09
C LYS A 30 -5.70 7.29 4.09
N ALA A 31 -6.17 8.10 3.14
CA ALA A 31 -5.92 9.54 3.11
C ALA A 31 -6.39 10.24 4.41
N ILE A 32 -7.49 9.77 5.00
CA ILE A 32 -8.02 10.28 6.27
C ILE A 32 -7.01 10.03 7.41
N LEU A 33 -6.35 8.87 7.42
CA LEU A 33 -5.32 8.56 8.42
C LEU A 33 -4.12 9.49 8.26
N PHE A 34 -3.65 9.75 7.03
CA PHE A 34 -2.55 10.68 6.82
C PHE A 34 -2.88 12.10 7.32
N ALA A 35 -4.08 12.58 7.01
CA ALA A 35 -4.53 13.89 7.45
C ALA A 35 -4.72 13.98 8.97
N GLY A 36 -5.23 12.92 9.61
CA GLY A 36 -5.57 12.91 11.03
C GLY A 36 -4.43 12.56 11.97
N THR A 37 -3.40 11.82 11.52
CA THR A 37 -2.36 11.30 12.41
C THR A 37 -0.93 11.57 11.97
N ILE A 38 -0.68 11.87 10.69
CA ILE A 38 0.68 11.97 10.15
C ILE A 38 1.06 13.41 9.81
N PHE A 39 0.17 14.18 9.17
CA PHE A 39 0.50 15.55 8.79
C PHE A 39 0.40 16.51 9.98
N PRO A 40 1.37 17.46 10.11
CA PRO A 40 1.33 18.45 11.18
C PRO A 40 0.15 19.40 10.99
N VAL A 41 -0.40 19.92 12.08
CA VAL A 41 -1.53 20.86 12.06
C VAL A 41 -1.25 22.09 11.18
N ALA A 42 0.00 22.58 11.19
CA ALA A 42 0.46 23.69 10.35
C ALA A 42 0.24 23.47 8.84
N ALA A 43 0.15 22.22 8.38
CA ALA A 43 -0.17 21.89 6.98
C ALA A 43 -1.59 22.31 6.57
N PHE A 44 -2.48 22.57 7.54
CA PHE A 44 -3.87 22.96 7.32
C PHE A 44 -4.16 24.42 7.69
N GLU A 45 -3.19 25.13 8.25
CA GLU A 45 -3.36 26.52 8.70
C GLU A 45 -2.94 27.54 7.63
N SER A 46 -2.04 27.17 6.70
CA SER A 46 -1.56 28.07 5.65
C SER A 46 -1.16 27.33 4.38
N LEU A 47 -1.18 28.04 3.25
CA LEU A 47 -0.71 27.50 1.98
C LEU A 47 0.78 27.14 2.03
N ALA A 48 1.60 27.91 2.73
CA ALA A 48 3.03 27.65 2.88
C ALA A 48 3.28 26.34 3.64
N GLY A 49 2.64 26.15 4.79
CA GLY A 49 2.74 24.92 5.58
C GLY A 49 2.20 23.70 4.81
N TYR A 50 1.12 23.86 4.05
CA TYR A 50 0.61 22.81 3.17
C TYR A 50 1.65 22.38 2.13
N VAL A 51 2.24 23.33 1.41
CA VAL A 51 3.23 23.06 0.36
C VAL A 51 4.47 22.40 0.95
N GLU A 52 4.96 22.86 2.10
CA GLU A 52 6.10 22.27 2.79
C GLU A 52 5.82 20.80 3.17
N ALA A 53 4.69 20.53 3.82
CA ALA A 53 4.30 19.18 4.21
C ALA A 53 4.15 18.24 3.00
N MET A 54 3.51 18.72 1.92
CA MET A 54 3.36 17.94 0.69
C MET A 54 4.69 17.70 -0.01
N ALA A 55 5.62 18.67 0.01
CA ALA A 55 6.94 18.53 -0.58
C ALA A 55 7.76 17.46 0.16
N ILE A 56 7.81 17.53 1.49
CA ILE A 56 8.49 16.53 2.33
C ILE A 56 7.87 15.15 2.09
N PHE A 57 6.55 15.03 2.19
CA PHE A 57 5.84 13.76 1.97
C PHE A 57 6.14 13.16 0.60
N THR A 58 6.06 13.96 -0.46
CA THR A 58 6.31 13.50 -1.83
C THR A 58 7.77 13.10 -2.03
N SER A 59 8.71 13.86 -1.46
CA SER A 59 10.15 13.57 -1.56
C SER A 59 10.52 12.24 -0.90
N LEU A 60 9.77 11.80 0.11
CA LEU A 60 9.90 10.48 0.73
C LEU A 60 9.13 9.40 -0.01
N LEU A 61 7.88 9.70 -0.41
CA LEU A 61 6.97 8.75 -1.05
C LEU A 61 7.53 8.23 -2.38
N VAL A 62 8.05 9.12 -3.23
CA VAL A 62 8.55 8.78 -4.56
C VAL A 62 9.70 7.74 -4.50
N PRO A 63 10.82 7.98 -3.81
CA PRO A 63 11.92 7.00 -3.77
C PRO A 63 11.50 5.70 -3.09
N ILE A 64 10.69 5.74 -2.03
CA ILE A 64 10.18 4.53 -1.36
C ILE A 64 9.29 3.72 -2.32
N GLY A 65 8.39 4.39 -3.03
CA GLY A 65 7.51 3.77 -4.03
C GLY A 65 8.30 3.13 -5.17
N LEU A 66 9.30 3.84 -5.70
CA LEU A 66 10.21 3.30 -6.72
C LEU A 66 11.00 2.10 -6.22
N ALA A 67 11.49 2.13 -4.98
CA ALA A 67 12.17 0.99 -4.36
C ALA A 67 11.25 -0.24 -4.27
N TRP A 68 9.99 -0.06 -3.88
CA TRP A 68 9.01 -1.15 -3.85
C TRP A 68 8.67 -1.70 -5.23
N ILE A 69 8.53 -0.82 -6.23
CA ILE A 69 8.30 -1.24 -7.62
C ILE A 69 9.49 -2.06 -8.13
N ALA A 70 10.72 -1.59 -7.91
CA ALA A 70 11.94 -2.29 -8.29
C ALA A 70 12.04 -3.66 -7.59
N PHE A 71 11.77 -3.71 -6.29
CA PHE A 71 11.73 -4.94 -5.52
C PHE A 71 10.70 -5.93 -6.09
N GLY A 72 9.46 -5.48 -6.32
CA GLY A 72 8.39 -6.31 -6.88
C GLY A 72 8.71 -6.82 -8.30
N ALA A 73 9.32 -5.97 -9.13
CA ALA A 73 9.77 -6.35 -10.47
C ALA A 73 10.85 -7.45 -10.40
N GLU A 74 11.79 -7.35 -9.47
CA GLU A 74 12.85 -8.35 -9.29
C GLU A 74 12.31 -9.69 -8.77
N LEU A 75 11.27 -9.68 -7.93
CA LEU A 75 10.55 -10.89 -7.53
C LEU A 75 9.86 -11.56 -8.73
N GLY A 76 9.29 -10.77 -9.65
CA GLY A 76 8.60 -11.25 -10.85
C GLY A 76 9.51 -11.82 -11.94
N ARG A 77 10.79 -11.43 -11.98
CA ARG A 77 11.78 -11.88 -12.99
C ARG A 77 12.32 -13.30 -12.77
N GLY A 78 11.74 -14.06 -11.85
CA GLY A 78 12.02 -15.49 -11.70
C GLY A 78 13.18 -15.85 -10.75
N ARG A 79 13.93 -14.88 -10.23
CA ARG A 79 14.97 -15.16 -9.21
C ARG A 79 14.41 -15.67 -7.88
N LEU A 80 13.16 -15.30 -7.55
CA LEU A 80 12.43 -15.81 -6.38
C LEU A 80 11.30 -16.82 -6.71
N MET A 81 11.18 -17.30 -7.96
CA MET A 81 10.13 -18.29 -8.37
C MET A 81 10.18 -19.62 -7.60
N ARG A 82 11.23 -19.85 -6.80
CA ARG A 82 11.32 -20.99 -5.88
C ARG A 82 10.43 -20.85 -4.64
N VAL A 83 9.98 -19.64 -4.30
CA VAL A 83 9.04 -19.42 -3.19
C VAL A 83 7.62 -19.61 -3.71
N SER A 84 6.96 -20.69 -3.29
CA SER A 84 5.56 -20.94 -3.66
C SER A 84 4.68 -19.75 -3.25
N PRO A 85 3.89 -19.14 -4.16
CA PRO A 85 3.02 -18.02 -3.85
C PRO A 85 2.11 -18.25 -2.64
N ALA A 86 1.65 -19.50 -2.46
CA ALA A 86 0.86 -19.92 -1.31
C ALA A 86 1.60 -19.76 0.03
N ARG A 87 2.91 -20.05 0.11
CA ARG A 87 3.71 -19.82 1.32
C ARG A 87 3.87 -18.33 1.60
N MET A 88 4.10 -17.52 0.57
CA MET A 88 4.19 -16.06 0.72
C MET A 88 2.90 -15.46 1.28
N GLN A 89 1.74 -15.87 0.73
CA GLN A 89 0.44 -15.42 1.22
C GLN A 89 0.16 -15.89 2.65
N ARG A 90 0.54 -17.12 3.02
CA ARG A 90 0.42 -17.61 4.40
C ARG A 90 1.28 -16.78 5.36
N CYS A 91 2.54 -16.51 5.02
CA CYS A 91 3.40 -15.65 5.82
C CYS A 91 2.81 -14.24 5.97
N ALA A 92 2.35 -13.63 4.87
CA ALA A 92 1.67 -12.33 4.90
C ALA A 92 0.43 -12.35 5.80
N SER A 93 -0.37 -13.41 5.76
CA SER A 93 -1.56 -13.55 6.62
C SER A 93 -1.22 -13.67 8.10
N ILE A 94 -0.14 -14.38 8.45
CA ILE A 94 0.33 -14.51 9.84
C ILE A 94 0.82 -13.16 10.36
N ILE A 95 1.61 -12.43 9.57
CA ILE A 95 2.11 -11.10 9.93
C ILE A 95 0.92 -10.14 10.12
N LEU A 96 -0.05 -10.18 9.20
CA LEU A 96 -1.24 -9.33 9.29
C LEU A 96 -2.10 -9.66 10.52
N ALA A 97 -2.25 -10.95 10.86
CA ALA A 97 -2.96 -11.40 12.05
C ALA A 97 -2.25 -10.93 13.32
N ALA A 98 -0.92 -11.08 13.40
CA ALA A 98 -0.13 -10.61 14.53
C ALA A 98 -0.24 -9.08 14.71
N PHE A 99 -0.14 -8.33 13.62
CA PHE A 99 -0.34 -6.87 13.64
C PHE A 99 -1.76 -6.50 14.12
N SER A 100 -2.78 -7.17 13.60
CA SER A 100 -4.17 -6.92 13.99
C SER A 100 -4.42 -7.21 15.47
N LEU A 101 -3.84 -8.30 16.00
CA LEU A 101 -3.89 -8.62 17.43
C LEU A 101 -3.17 -7.57 18.28
N SER A 102 -2.03 -7.06 17.83
CA SER A 102 -1.31 -5.98 18.53
C SER A 102 -2.12 -4.69 18.59
N LEU A 103 -2.84 -4.33 17.52
CA LEU A 103 -3.75 -3.19 17.50
C LEU A 103 -4.95 -3.40 18.43
N ALA A 104 -5.57 -4.58 18.39
CA ALA A 104 -6.67 -4.91 19.29
C ALA A 104 -6.24 -4.83 20.75
N TRP A 105 -5.04 -5.32 21.06
CA TRP A 105 -4.46 -5.21 22.40
C TRP A 105 -4.28 -3.75 22.82
N ALA A 106 -3.67 -2.92 21.97
CA ALA A 106 -3.41 -1.50 22.25
C ALA A 106 -4.68 -0.63 22.39
N VAL A 107 -5.84 -1.11 21.92
CA VAL A 107 -7.13 -0.43 22.10
C VAL A 107 -7.84 -0.92 23.36
N LEU A 108 -7.61 -2.16 23.78
CA LEU A 108 -8.29 -2.78 24.93
C LEU A 108 -7.56 -2.57 26.27
N HIS A 109 -6.28 -2.22 26.25
CA HIS A 109 -5.44 -1.93 27.40
C HIS A 109 -4.73 -0.59 27.20
#